data_AF-A0A2W5XP12-F1
#
_entry.id   AF-A0A2W5XP12-F1
#
_cell.length_a   1.000
_cell.length_b   1.000
_cell.length_c   1.000
_cell.angle_alpha   90.00
_cell.angle_beta   90.00
_cell.angle_gamma   90.00
#
_symmetry.space_group_name_H-M   'P 1'
#
loop_
_entity.id
_entity.type
_entity.pdbx_description
1 polymer ?
#
loop_
_entity_poly.entity_id
_entity_poly.type
_entity_poly.pdbx_seq_one_letter_code
_entity_poly.pdbx_strand_id
1 'polypeptide(L)'
;MLVMAVMLIALAVGVVPGAWFGASRRPHGYGEELGAYRAQLSEHHARIQAVLSGLAEAIDGLRRREMDVDLAAERLVTAEQALDAEAEQMRDMLAPQELHGLHAEYEANLERALRGIVTAERGCGLSRQPHRPPDDEEAVTYWKRGHANLVNAAMRISELAEALLSWAPGKPADASLAARLHRD
;
A
#
# COMPACT_ATOMS: atom_id res chain seq x y z
N MET A 1 21.88 -71.31 -33.12
CA MET A 1 21.33 -70.56 -31.97
C MET A 1 20.48 -69.45 -32.55
N LEU A 2 19.17 -69.67 -32.59
CA LEU A 2 18.17 -68.92 -31.80
C LEU A 2 18.17 -67.42 -32.16
N VAL A 3 17.19 -66.95 -32.95
CA VAL A 3 15.96 -66.26 -32.45
C VAL A 3 16.30 -64.77 -32.19
N MET A 4 15.67 -63.74 -32.73
CA MET A 4 14.27 -63.53 -33.10
C MET A 4 14.13 -62.21 -33.90
N ALA A 5 13.11 -62.15 -34.75
CA ALA A 5 12.52 -60.91 -35.24
C ALA A 5 11.81 -60.13 -34.13
N VAL A 6 11.96 -58.80 -34.09
CA VAL A 6 11.01 -57.84 -33.47
C VAL A 6 11.14 -56.52 -34.26
N MET A 7 10.26 -56.26 -35.24
CA MET A 7 8.95 -55.60 -35.14
C MET A 7 9.06 -54.07 -35.00
N LEU A 8 8.82 -53.40 -36.13
CA LEU A 8 8.44 -51.99 -36.27
C LEU A 8 7.17 -51.71 -35.44
N ILE A 9 7.23 -50.75 -34.52
CA ILE A 9 6.04 -50.07 -34.00
C ILE A 9 6.31 -48.56 -34.09
N ALA A 10 5.62 -47.92 -35.05
CA ALA A 10 5.42 -46.50 -35.09
C ALA A 10 4.47 -46.10 -33.95
N LEU A 11 4.89 -45.18 -33.09
CA LEU A 11 4.05 -44.59 -32.06
C LEU A 11 3.93 -43.10 -32.34
N ALA A 12 2.89 -42.75 -33.10
CA ALA A 12 2.36 -41.42 -33.21
C ALA A 12 1.38 -41.19 -32.05
N VAL A 13 1.79 -40.44 -31.04
CA VAL A 13 0.95 -39.78 -30.03
C VAL A 13 1.81 -38.62 -29.54
N GLY A 14 1.49 -37.34 -29.63
CA GLY A 14 0.22 -36.64 -29.74
C GLY A 14 0.57 -35.24 -29.21
N VAL A 15 0.71 -34.27 -30.10
CA VAL A 15 0.82 -32.86 -29.71
C VAL A 15 -0.46 -32.53 -28.96
N VAL A 16 -0.37 -32.27 -27.66
CA VAL A 16 -1.46 -31.66 -26.90
C VAL A 16 -1.26 -30.15 -27.04
N PRO A 17 -2.05 -29.44 -27.86
CA PRO A 17 -2.12 -28.00 -27.71
C PRO A 17 -2.87 -27.76 -26.41
N GLY A 18 -2.16 -27.29 -25.38
CA GLY A 18 -2.76 -26.77 -24.15
C GLY A 18 -3.54 -25.48 -24.39
N ALA A 19 -4.51 -25.52 -25.31
CA ALA A 19 -5.54 -24.50 -25.47
C ALA A 19 -6.70 -24.83 -24.52
N TRP A 20 -6.40 -24.83 -23.22
CA TRP A 20 -7.39 -24.81 -22.14
C TRP A 20 -7.21 -23.52 -21.36
N PHE A 21 -7.12 -22.40 -22.07
CA PHE A 21 -7.50 -21.12 -21.47
C PHE A 21 -9.01 -21.17 -21.29
N GLY A 22 -9.42 -21.61 -20.10
CA GLY A 22 -10.76 -21.38 -19.61
C GLY A 22 -11.00 -19.88 -19.66
N ALA A 23 -11.68 -19.44 -20.71
CA ALA A 23 -12.33 -18.14 -20.73
C ALA A 23 -13.42 -18.21 -19.66
N SER A 24 -13.02 -17.96 -18.41
CA SER A 24 -13.94 -17.58 -17.35
C SER A 24 -14.66 -16.36 -17.89
N ARG A 25 -15.88 -16.59 -18.39
CA ARG A 25 -16.78 -15.52 -18.82
C ARG A 25 -17.07 -14.74 -17.56
N ARG A 26 -16.33 -13.66 -17.35
CA ARG A 26 -16.60 -12.73 -16.26
C ARG A 26 -18.05 -12.27 -16.36
N PRO A 27 -18.75 -12.15 -15.23
CA PRO A 27 -20.15 -11.73 -15.24
C PRO A 27 -20.29 -10.36 -15.94
N HIS A 28 -21.42 -10.17 -16.62
CA HIS A 28 -21.82 -8.84 -17.10
C HIS A 28 -21.87 -7.91 -15.88
N GLY A 29 -21.18 -6.76 -15.92
CA GLY A 29 -21.07 -5.81 -14.81
C GLY A 29 -19.67 -5.68 -14.19
N TYR A 30 -18.78 -6.67 -14.38
CA TYR A 30 -17.43 -6.63 -13.79
C TYR A 30 -16.60 -5.40 -14.21
N GLY A 31 -16.76 -4.93 -15.44
CA GLY A 31 -16.09 -3.72 -15.93
C GLY A 31 -16.61 -2.44 -15.27
N GLU A 32 -17.91 -2.38 -14.97
CA GLU A 32 -18.53 -1.25 -14.27
C GLU A 32 -18.14 -1.23 -12.80
N GLU A 33 -18.16 -2.40 -12.13
CA GLU A 33 -17.68 -2.57 -10.75
C GLU A 33 -16.22 -2.15 -10.61
N LEU A 34 -15.33 -2.64 -11.48
CA LEU A 34 -13.92 -2.26 -11.49
C LEU A 34 -13.74 -0.76 -11.78
N GLY A 35 -14.54 -0.19 -12.68
CA GLY A 35 -14.53 1.24 -12.98
C GLY A 35 -14.92 2.09 -11.76
N ALA A 36 -16.00 1.71 -11.07
CA ALA A 36 -16.48 2.40 -9.87
C ALA A 36 -15.48 2.30 -8.72
N TYR A 37 -14.89 1.13 -8.50
CA TYR A 37 -13.83 0.94 -7.50
C TYR A 37 -12.64 1.85 -7.77
N ARG A 38 -12.18 1.95 -9.02
CA ARG A 38 -11.03 2.80 -9.40
C ARG A 38 -11.29 4.28 -9.24
N ALA A 39 -12.49 4.73 -9.60
CA ALA A 39 -12.87 6.13 -9.44
C ALA A 39 -12.81 6.52 -7.95
N GLN A 40 -13.41 5.70 -7.08
CA GLN A 40 -13.35 5.89 -5.63
C GLN A 40 -11.92 5.84 -5.11
N LEU A 41 -11.17 4.79 -5.45
CA LEU A 41 -9.78 4.61 -5.00
C LEU A 41 -8.90 5.80 -5.40
N SER A 42 -9.00 6.27 -6.65
CA SER A 42 -8.22 7.40 -7.13
C SER A 42 -8.52 8.68 -6.35
N GLU A 43 -9.78 8.89 -5.99
CA GLU A 43 -10.21 10.06 -5.23
C GLU A 43 -9.70 10.01 -3.78
N HIS A 44 -9.93 8.90 -3.07
CA HIS A 44 -9.41 8.68 -1.72
C HIS A 44 -7.88 8.77 -1.69
N HIS A 45 -7.21 8.15 -2.65
CA HIS A 45 -5.75 8.18 -2.75
C HIS A 45 -5.21 9.60 -2.88
N ALA A 46 -5.83 10.46 -3.70
CA ALA A 46 -5.40 11.85 -3.86
C ALA A 46 -5.51 12.63 -2.53
N ARG A 47 -6.61 12.45 -1.77
CA ARG A 47 -6.77 13.08 -0.46
C ARG A 47 -5.76 12.57 0.57
N ILE A 48 -5.56 11.24 0.63
CA ILE A 48 -4.57 10.61 1.50
C ILE A 48 -3.16 11.16 1.19
N GLN A 49 -2.76 11.22 -0.08
CA GLN A 49 -1.44 11.73 -0.46
C GLN A 49 -1.24 13.20 -0.08
N ALA A 50 -2.28 14.04 -0.25
CA ALA A 50 -2.20 15.44 0.16
C ALA A 50 -1.95 15.58 1.67
N VAL A 51 -2.64 14.78 2.50
CA VAL A 51 -2.44 14.78 3.95
C VAL A 51 -1.05 14.26 4.31
N LEU A 52 -0.63 13.11 3.75
CA LEU A 52 0.65 12.49 4.05
C LEU A 52 1.84 13.39 3.67
N SER A 53 1.78 14.06 2.53
CA SER A 53 2.84 14.98 2.08
C SER A 53 2.97 16.18 3.03
N GLY A 54 1.86 16.84 3.35
CA GLY A 54 1.88 17.99 4.28
C GLY A 54 2.36 17.60 5.68
N LEU A 55 2.06 16.37 6.11
CA LEU A 55 2.48 15.87 7.41
C LEU A 55 3.97 15.48 7.45
N ALA A 56 4.50 14.91 6.37
CA ALA A 56 5.93 14.62 6.26
C ALA A 56 6.76 15.91 6.38
N GLU A 57 6.34 16.97 5.69
CA GLU A 57 6.96 18.30 5.80
C GLU A 57 6.88 18.86 7.23
N ALA A 58 5.74 18.72 7.90
CA ALA A 58 5.58 19.19 9.28
C ALA A 58 6.51 18.47 10.26
N ILE A 59 6.60 17.13 10.18
CA ILE A 59 7.48 16.34 11.06
C ILE A 59 8.96 16.59 10.74
N ASP A 60 9.32 16.80 9.48
CA ASP A 60 10.70 17.15 9.14
C ASP A 60 11.05 18.57 9.61
N GLY A 61 10.11 19.51 9.58
CA GLY A 61 10.23 20.83 10.20
C GLY A 61 10.50 20.73 11.72
N LEU A 62 9.79 19.86 12.44
CA LEU A 62 10.08 19.55 13.85
C LEU A 62 11.51 19.01 14.04
N ARG A 63 11.93 18.04 13.22
CA ARG A 63 13.29 17.47 13.25
C ARG A 63 14.37 18.53 13.06
N ARG A 64 14.12 19.51 12.19
CA ARG A 64 15.04 20.62 11.88
C ARG A 64 14.92 21.79 12.84
N ARG A 65 13.98 21.75 13.78
CA ARG A 65 13.64 22.85 14.70
C ARG A 65 13.19 24.12 13.96
N GLU A 66 12.59 23.94 12.79
CA GLU A 66 12.04 25.00 11.93
C GLU A 66 10.53 25.20 12.15
N MET A 67 9.89 24.29 12.89
CA MET A 67 8.47 24.35 13.22
C MET A 67 8.28 24.40 14.74
N ASP A 68 7.32 25.23 15.17
CA ASP A 68 6.87 25.27 16.55
C ASP A 68 6.19 23.96 16.96
N VAL A 69 6.47 23.49 18.18
CA VAL A 69 5.98 22.21 18.69
C VAL A 69 4.47 22.20 18.85
N ASP A 70 3.88 23.31 19.29
CA ASP A 70 2.44 23.38 19.53
C ASP A 70 1.67 23.40 18.21
N LEU A 71 2.14 24.20 17.26
CA LEU A 71 1.62 24.20 15.90
C LEU A 71 1.73 22.82 15.24
N ALA A 72 2.86 22.12 15.40
CA ALA A 72 3.03 20.80 14.81
C ALA A 72 2.10 19.76 15.44
N ALA A 73 1.89 19.81 16.76
CA ALA A 73 0.96 18.92 17.46
C ALA A 73 -0.48 19.10 16.95
N GLU A 74 -0.94 20.34 16.78
CA GLU A 74 -2.28 20.63 16.23
C GLU A 74 -2.44 20.07 14.80
N ARG A 75 -1.40 20.23 13.96
CA ARG A 75 -1.38 19.66 12.60
C ARG A 75 -1.40 18.13 12.62
N LEU A 76 -0.67 17.49 13.53
CA LEU A 76 -0.64 16.03 13.68
C LEU A 76 -2.03 15.49 14.04
N VAL A 77 -2.71 16.08 15.03
CA VAL A 77 -4.07 15.68 15.43
C VAL A 77 -5.06 15.88 14.29
N THR A 78 -4.99 17.02 13.59
CA THR A 78 -5.87 17.30 12.45
C THR A 78 -5.66 16.29 11.31
N ALA A 79 -4.39 15.95 11.02
CA ALA A 79 -4.04 14.99 9.98
C ALA A 79 -4.43 13.56 10.37
N GLU A 80 -4.30 13.18 11.64
CA GLU A 80 -4.77 11.90 12.15
C GLU A 80 -6.26 11.73 11.93
N GLN A 81 -7.08 12.71 12.35
CA GLN A 81 -8.53 12.68 12.16
C GLN A 81 -8.92 12.58 10.69
N ALA A 82 -8.25 13.34 9.82
CA ALA A 82 -8.49 13.29 8.38
C ALA A 82 -8.14 11.91 7.78
N LEU A 83 -7.00 11.33 8.15
CA LEU A 83 -6.60 10.02 7.65
C LEU A 83 -7.43 8.87 8.23
N ASP A 84 -7.90 8.99 9.47
CA ASP A 84 -8.78 7.99 10.09
C ASP A 84 -10.15 7.98 9.38
N ALA A 85 -10.68 9.16 9.04
CA ALA A 85 -11.89 9.27 8.22
C ALA A 85 -11.68 8.64 6.83
N GLU A 86 -10.55 8.89 6.16
CA GLU A 86 -10.24 8.22 4.89
C GLU A 86 -10.06 6.71 5.06
N ALA A 87 -9.49 6.24 6.18
CA ALA A 87 -9.33 4.81 6.47
C ALA A 87 -10.69 4.12 6.66
N GLU A 88 -11.63 4.77 7.33
CA GLU A 88 -13.01 4.31 7.43
C GLU A 88 -13.66 4.17 6.06
N GLN A 89 -13.59 5.21 5.22
CA GLN A 89 -14.16 5.15 3.87
C GLN A 89 -13.52 4.05 3.02
N MET A 90 -12.19 3.88 3.12
CA MET A 90 -11.46 2.83 2.41
C MET A 90 -11.91 1.43 2.82
N ARG A 91 -12.13 1.17 4.12
CA ARG A 91 -12.64 -0.12 4.61
C ARG A 91 -14.02 -0.48 4.08
N ASP A 92 -14.85 0.52 3.83
CA ASP A 92 -16.22 0.32 3.31
C ASP A 92 -16.23 0.12 1.78
N MET A 93 -15.08 0.27 1.10
CA MET A 93 -15.00 0.07 -0.35
C MET A 93 -15.14 -1.41 -0.72
N LEU A 94 -15.98 -1.67 -1.73
CA LEU A 94 -16.10 -2.99 -2.34
C LEU A 94 -15.00 -3.18 -3.39
N ALA A 95 -13.83 -3.64 -2.95
CA ALA A 95 -12.80 -4.10 -3.86
C ALA A 95 -13.26 -5.35 -4.64
N PRO A 96 -12.91 -5.51 -5.93
CA PRO A 96 -13.09 -6.76 -6.64
C PRO A 96 -12.32 -7.90 -5.95
N GLN A 97 -12.85 -9.13 -5.98
CA GLN A 97 -12.28 -10.27 -5.27
C GLN A 97 -10.79 -10.49 -5.58
N GLU A 98 -10.38 -10.31 -6.84
CA GLU A 98 -8.98 -10.45 -7.24
C GLU A 98 -8.05 -9.40 -6.63
N LEU A 99 -8.59 -8.24 -6.22
CA LEU A 99 -7.84 -7.11 -5.68
C LEU A 99 -7.90 -7.00 -4.15
N HIS A 100 -8.69 -7.84 -3.47
CA HIS A 100 -8.84 -7.80 -2.00
C HIS A 100 -7.49 -7.81 -1.27
N GLY A 101 -6.53 -8.64 -1.71
CA GLY A 101 -5.21 -8.72 -1.08
C GLY A 101 -4.42 -7.40 -1.16
N LEU A 102 -4.37 -6.80 -2.35
CA LEU A 102 -3.70 -5.50 -2.55
C LEU A 102 -4.42 -4.36 -1.82
N HIS A 103 -5.75 -4.40 -1.78
CA HIS A 103 -6.54 -3.41 -1.06
C HIS A 103 -6.32 -3.49 0.46
N ALA A 104 -6.34 -4.70 1.03
CA ALA A 104 -6.01 -4.91 2.44
C ALA A 104 -4.56 -4.49 2.77
N GLU A 105 -3.62 -4.69 1.85
CA GLU A 105 -2.25 -4.19 2.02
C GLU A 105 -2.18 -2.66 1.99
N TYR A 106 -3.01 -2.01 1.17
CA TYR A 106 -3.13 -0.55 1.15
C TYR A 106 -3.64 -0.04 2.49
N GLU A 107 -4.74 -0.61 2.99
CA GLU A 107 -5.31 -0.28 4.32
C GLU A 107 -4.29 -0.48 5.44
N ALA A 108 -3.56 -1.61 5.45
CA ALA A 108 -2.56 -1.89 6.46
C ALA A 108 -1.41 -0.85 6.46
N ASN A 109 -1.06 -0.28 5.30
CA ASN A 109 -0.08 0.80 5.21
C ASN A 109 -0.66 2.16 5.60
N LEU A 110 -1.95 2.40 5.38
CA LEU A 110 -2.64 3.57 5.92
C LEU A 110 -2.65 3.55 7.45
N GLU A 111 -2.92 2.40 8.08
CA GLU A 111 -2.79 2.25 9.52
C GLU A 111 -1.34 2.41 10.00
N ARG A 112 -0.36 1.99 9.20
CA ARG A 112 1.06 2.22 9.51
C ARG A 112 1.40 3.71 9.50
N ALA A 113 0.84 4.48 8.55
CA ALA A 113 0.97 5.92 8.52
C ALA A 113 0.38 6.54 9.80
N LEU A 114 -0.86 6.18 10.17
CA LEU A 114 -1.53 6.63 11.41
C LEU A 114 -0.67 6.37 12.66
N ARG A 115 -0.09 5.17 12.81
CA ARG A 115 0.85 4.87 13.90
C ARG A 115 2.09 5.76 13.88
N GLY A 116 2.56 6.16 12.69
CA GLY A 116 3.64 7.13 12.52
C GLY A 116 3.28 8.52 13.07
N ILE A 117 2.03 8.95 12.88
CA ILE A 117 1.48 10.23 13.38
C ILE A 117 1.50 10.24 14.91
N VAL A 118 0.86 9.25 15.54
CA VAL A 118 0.82 9.09 17.00
C VAL A 118 2.22 9.03 17.60
N THR A 119 3.16 8.39 16.90
CA THR A 119 4.57 8.33 17.31
C THR A 119 5.21 9.73 17.33
N ALA A 120 4.98 10.54 16.29
CA ALA A 120 5.51 11.90 16.23
C ALA A 120 4.84 12.82 17.27
N GLU A 121 3.52 12.70 17.44
CA GLU A 121 2.74 13.45 18.43
C GLU A 121 3.24 13.21 19.86
N ARG A 122 3.57 11.95 20.19
CA ARG A 122 4.21 11.63 21.48
C ARG A 122 5.52 12.38 21.69
N GLY A 123 6.31 12.60 20.62
CA GLY A 123 7.49 13.45 20.67
C GLY A 123 7.16 14.89 21.04
N CYS A 124 6.07 15.46 20.51
CA CYS A 124 5.60 16.79 20.89
C CYS A 124 5.20 16.86 22.37
N GLY A 125 4.50 15.84 22.87
CA GLY A 125 4.17 15.72 24.30
C GLY A 125 5.40 15.69 25.20
N LEU A 126 6.44 14.96 24.80
CA LEU A 126 7.71 14.88 25.53
C LEU A 126 8.47 16.21 25.55
N SER A 127 8.43 17.00 24.48
CA SER A 127 9.08 18.32 24.43
C SER A 127 8.44 19.37 25.34
N ARG A 128 7.18 19.18 25.77
CA ARG A 128 6.46 20.11 26.66
C ARG A 128 6.71 19.90 28.15
N GLN A 129 7.51 18.90 28.52
CA GLN A 129 7.69 18.55 29.93
C GLN A 129 8.49 19.62 30.70
N PRO A 130 8.00 20.11 31.87
CA PRO A 130 8.60 21.26 32.57
C PRO A 130 10.03 21.10 33.08
N HIS A 131 10.51 19.86 33.23
CA HIS A 131 11.81 19.53 33.83
C HIS A 131 12.72 18.75 32.87
N ARG A 132 12.51 18.91 31.57
CA ARG A 132 13.31 18.22 30.55
C ARG A 132 14.75 18.76 30.54
N PRO A 133 15.77 17.87 30.55
CA PRO A 133 17.15 18.30 30.34
C PRO A 133 17.32 19.00 28.98
N PRO A 134 18.17 20.03 28.87
CA PRO A 134 18.39 20.77 27.61
C PRO A 134 18.88 19.89 26.44
N ASP A 135 19.62 18.82 26.75
CA ASP A 135 20.26 17.92 25.78
C ASP A 135 19.44 16.64 25.54
N ASP A 136 18.22 16.56 26.07
CA ASP A 136 17.38 15.38 25.91
C ASP A 136 16.88 15.26 24.45
N GLU A 137 17.39 14.27 23.74
CA GLU A 137 17.03 13.94 22.35
C GLU A 137 15.84 12.96 22.20
N GLU A 138 15.17 12.58 23.30
CA GLU A 138 14.08 11.61 23.25
C GLU A 138 12.95 12.04 22.29
N ALA A 139 12.47 13.29 22.39
CA ALA A 139 11.45 13.85 21.50
C ALA A 139 11.89 13.78 20.02
N VAL A 140 13.15 14.10 19.75
CA VAL A 140 13.75 14.01 18.40
C VAL A 140 13.72 12.58 17.90
N THR A 141 14.01 11.59 18.75
CA THR A 141 13.93 10.17 18.38
C THR A 141 12.52 9.76 17.97
N TYR A 142 11.50 10.23 18.69
CA TYR A 142 10.10 10.01 18.34
C TYR A 142 9.74 10.65 16.99
N TRP A 143 10.13 11.90 16.75
CA TRP A 143 9.90 12.57 15.45
C TRP A 143 10.62 11.86 14.30
N LYS A 144 11.87 11.42 14.50
CA LYS A 144 12.63 10.65 13.51
C LYS A 144 11.91 9.34 13.14
N ARG A 145 11.43 8.60 14.15
CA ARG A 145 10.69 7.34 13.94
C ARG A 145 9.35 7.57 13.28
N GLY A 146 8.59 8.56 13.73
CA GLY A 146 7.30 8.94 13.15
C GLY A 146 7.45 9.32 11.67
N HIS A 147 8.42 10.19 11.34
CA HIS A 147 8.72 10.58 9.97
C HIS A 147 9.08 9.38 9.08
N ALA A 148 9.99 8.51 9.55
CA ALA A 148 10.39 7.33 8.78
C ALA A 148 9.21 6.37 8.51
N ASN A 149 8.36 6.12 9.51
CA ASN A 149 7.16 5.30 9.34
C ASN A 149 6.19 5.91 8.35
N LEU A 150 5.98 7.23 8.44
CA LEU A 150 5.06 7.97 7.56
C LEU A 150 5.54 7.93 6.10
N VAL A 151 6.81 8.28 5.84
CA VAL A 151 7.37 8.31 4.48
C VAL A 151 7.38 6.91 3.86
N ASN A 152 7.76 5.89 4.61
CA ASN A 152 7.76 4.51 4.12
C ASN A 152 6.34 4.02 3.82
N ALA A 153 5.37 4.36 4.67
CA ALA A 153 3.98 4.04 4.42
C ALA A 153 3.45 4.78 3.18
N ALA A 154 3.73 6.08 3.04
CA ALA A 154 3.31 6.88 1.89
C ALA A 154 3.86 6.36 0.56
N MET A 155 5.12 5.96 0.54
CA MET A 155 5.74 5.31 -0.62
C MET A 155 5.02 4.01 -0.97
N ARG A 156 4.82 3.14 0.03
CA ARG A 156 4.14 1.86 -0.18
C ARG A 156 2.70 2.01 -0.65
N ILE A 157 1.96 2.95 -0.07
CA ILE A 157 0.61 3.33 -0.48
C ILE A 157 0.58 3.75 -1.96
N SER A 158 1.57 4.52 -2.40
CA SER A 158 1.67 4.97 -3.80
C SER A 158 1.92 3.81 -4.77
N GLU A 159 2.82 2.89 -4.41
CA GLU A 159 3.07 1.67 -5.19
C GLU A 159 1.82 0.80 -5.32
N LEU A 160 1.09 0.63 -4.21
CA LEU A 160 -0.16 -0.15 -4.16
C LEU A 160 -1.27 0.51 -4.94
N ALA A 161 -1.42 1.84 -4.86
CA ALA A 161 -2.38 2.59 -5.67
C ALA A 161 -2.11 2.39 -7.15
N GLU A 162 -0.86 2.52 -7.59
CA GLU A 162 -0.49 2.31 -8.99
C GLU A 162 -0.83 0.89 -9.44
N ALA A 163 -0.53 -0.12 -8.63
CA ALA A 163 -0.85 -1.52 -8.91
C ALA A 163 -2.37 -1.74 -9.04
N LEU A 164 -3.17 -1.25 -8.09
CA LEU A 164 -4.63 -1.37 -8.08
C LEU A 164 -5.27 -0.66 -9.28
N LEU A 165 -4.84 0.56 -9.58
CA LEU A 165 -5.39 1.38 -10.66
C LEU A 165 -4.99 0.86 -12.05
N SER A 166 -3.81 0.26 -12.19
CA SER A 166 -3.31 -0.27 -13.47
C SER A 166 -3.60 -1.75 -13.73
N TRP A 167 -4.13 -2.49 -12.74
CA TRP A 167 -4.37 -3.93 -12.86
C TRP A 167 -5.26 -4.29 -14.07
N ALA A 168 -4.96 -5.38 -14.78
CA ALA A 168 -5.79 -5.80 -15.91
C ALA A 168 -6.53 -7.10 -15.59
N PRO A 169 -7.83 -7.18 -15.91
CA PRO A 169 -8.59 -8.40 -15.70
C PRO A 169 -7.92 -9.63 -16.33
N GLY A 170 -7.59 -10.63 -15.50
CA GLY A 170 -7.00 -11.91 -15.93
C GLY A 170 -5.49 -11.99 -15.71
N LYS A 171 -4.88 -10.93 -15.15
CA LYS A 171 -3.52 -10.98 -14.61
C LYS A 171 -3.56 -11.34 -13.11
N PRO A 172 -2.52 -12.00 -12.57
CA PRO A 172 -2.42 -12.18 -11.13
C PRO A 172 -2.31 -10.82 -10.45
N ALA A 173 -3.04 -10.61 -9.34
CA ALA A 173 -2.89 -9.39 -8.54
C ALA A 173 -1.51 -9.33 -7.85
N ASP A 174 -1.02 -10.48 -7.38
CA ASP A 174 0.30 -10.66 -6.76
C ASP A 174 1.48 -10.36 -7.71
N ALA A 175 1.24 -10.35 -9.03
CA ALA A 175 2.26 -10.05 -10.03
C ALA A 175 2.69 -8.57 -10.04
N SER A 176 2.13 -7.72 -9.18
CA SER A 176 2.30 -6.27 -9.24
C SER A 176 3.31 -5.68 -8.26
N LEU A 177 3.94 -6.46 -7.38
CA LEU A 177 4.92 -5.88 -6.44
C LEU A 177 6.20 -6.70 -6.22
N ALA A 178 6.12 -7.99 -5.85
CA ALA A 178 7.30 -8.86 -5.75
C ALA A 178 7.91 -9.19 -7.12
N ALA A 179 7.07 -9.32 -8.16
CA ALA A 179 7.53 -9.60 -9.53
C ALA A 179 8.11 -8.36 -10.25
N ARG A 180 7.83 -7.14 -9.78
CA ARG A 180 8.44 -5.90 -10.30
C ARG A 180 9.86 -5.69 -9.75
N LEU A 181 10.07 -6.00 -8.46
CA LEU A 181 11.39 -5.95 -7.82
C LEU A 181 12.42 -6.95 -8.38
N HIS A 182 11.98 -7.96 -9.13
CA HIS A 182 12.84 -8.97 -9.75
C HIS A 182 13.00 -8.79 -11.27
N ARG A 183 12.56 -7.65 -11.83
CA ARG A 183 12.61 -7.38 -13.28
C ARG A 183 13.69 -6.39 -13.71
N ASP A 184 14.41 -5.82 -12.75
CA ASP A 184 15.58 -4.96 -12.94
C ASP A 184 16.86 -5.69 -12.48
#